data_AF-A0A258EXA5-F1
#
_entry.id   AF-A0A258EXA5-F1
#
_cell.length_a   1.000
_cell.length_b   1.000
_cell.length_c   1.000
_cell.angle_alpha   90.00
_cell.angle_beta   90.00
_cell.angle_gamma   90.00
#
_symmetry.space_group_name_H-M   'P 1'
#
loop_
_entity.id
_entity.type
_entity.pdbx_description
1 polymer ?
#
loop_
_entity_poly.entity_id
_entity_poly.type
_entity_poly.pdbx_seq_one_letter_code
_entity_poly.pdbx_strand_id
1 'polypeptide(L)' 'MNLIPFHSETIVSSLARQEVLGHLMRVTREVNYLDSRSQQDQAIQFNGLIGQEKFRISRAIRKGETFLPLIE' A
#
# COMPACT_ATOMS: atom_id res chain seq x y z
N MET A 1 15.80 -20.05 -9.63
CA MET A 1 15.24 -20.17 -8.27
C MET A 1 14.60 -18.83 -7.93
N ASN A 2 13.26 -18.73 -7.97
CA ASN A 2 12.59 -17.48 -7.62
C ASN A 2 12.56 -17.37 -6.10
N LEU A 3 13.35 -16.46 -5.54
CA LEU A 3 13.50 -16.23 -4.09
C LEU A 3 12.32 -15.45 -3.48
N ILE A 4 11.36 -15.01 -4.29
CA ILE A 4 10.21 -14.24 -3.85
C ILE A 4 8.94 -15.07 -4.10
N PRO A 5 8.17 -15.43 -3.05
CA PRO A 5 6.92 -16.14 -3.23
C PRO A 5 5.95 -15.24 -4.01
N PHE A 6 5.44 -15.77 -5.13
CA PHE A 6 4.38 -15.14 -5.89
C PHE A 6 3.05 -15.70 -5.40
N HIS A 7 2.24 -14.84 -4.80
CA HIS A 7 0.90 -15.19 -4.33
C HIS A 7 -0.13 -14.38 -5.11
N SER A 8 -1.18 -15.05 -5.56
CA SER A 8 -2.27 -14.43 -6.32
C SER A 8 -3.57 -14.70 -5.59
N GLU A 9 -4.27 -13.65 -5.20
CA GLU A 9 -5.58 -13.72 -4.56
C GLU A 9 -6.60 -12.93 -5.38
N THR A 10 -7.82 -13.44 -5.47
CA THR A 10 -8.94 -12.74 -6.08
C THR A 10 -9.85 -12.22 -4.97
N ILE A 11 -9.98 -10.90 -4.87
CA ILE A 11 -10.90 -10.25 -3.94
C ILE A 11 -12.25 -10.09 -4.65
N VAL A 12 -13.31 -10.63 -4.04
CA VAL A 12 -14.69 -10.43 -4.51
C VAL A 12 -15.31 -9.30 -3.67
N SER A 13 -15.87 -8.29 -4.34
CA SER A 13 -16.52 -7.15 -3.70
C SER A 13 -17.90 -6.92 -4.31
N SER A 14 -18.83 -6.38 -3.52
CA SER A 14 -20.12 -5.89 -4.00
C SER A 14 -20.01 -4.53 -4.71
N LEU A 15 -18.87 -3.86 -4.61
CA LEU A 15 -18.62 -2.56 -5.21
C LEU A 15 -18.18 -2.70 -6.67
N ALA A 16 -18.58 -1.74 -7.50
CA ALA A 16 -18.05 -1.61 -8.84
C ALA A 16 -16.54 -1.29 -8.79
N ARG A 17 -15.82 -1.70 -9.83
CA ARG A 17 -14.37 -1.48 -9.94
C ARG A 17 -13.98 -0.02 -9.70
N GLN A 18 -14.73 0.93 -10.25
CA GLN A 18 -14.46 2.36 -10.13
C GLN A 18 -14.61 2.85 -8.69
N GLU A 19 -15.57 2.31 -7.93
CA GLU A 19 -15.77 2.64 -6.53
C GLU A 19 -14.59 2.13 -5.71
N VAL A 20 -14.17 0.88 -5.92
CA VAL A 20 -13.00 0.31 -5.25
C VAL A 20 -11.75 1.15 -5.50
N LEU A 21 -11.49 1.52 -6.75
CA LEU A 21 -10.37 2.39 -7.11
C LEU A 21 -10.49 3.77 -6.44
N GLY A 22 -11.69 4.35 -6.42
CA GLY A 22 -11.96 5.62 -5.74
C GLY A 22 -11.69 5.56 -4.24
N HIS A 23 -12.06 4.46 -3.58
CA HIS A 23 -11.73 4.22 -2.17
C HIS A 23 -10.22 4.09 -1.97
N LEU A 24 -9.53 3.29 -2.79
CA LEU A 24 -8.09 3.11 -2.71
C LEU A 24 -7.33 4.43 -2.91
N MET A 25 -7.75 5.28 -3.85
CA MET A 25 -7.14 6.59 -4.09
C MET A 25 -7.21 7.51 -2.86
N ARG A 26 -8.28 7.42 -2.05
CA ARG A 26 -8.44 8.27 -0.85
C ARG A 26 -7.49 7.89 0.28
N VAL A 27 -7.12 6.62 0.37
CA VAL A 27 -6.30 6.07 1.48
C VAL A 27 -4.87 5.71 1.07
N THR A 28 -4.50 5.99 -0.18
CA THR A 28 -3.16 5.70 -0.72
C THR A 28 -2.44 7.00 -1.04
N ARG A 29 -1.16 7.08 -0.68
CA ARG A 29 -0.30 8.21 -1.04
C ARG A 29 0.97 7.73 -1.71
N GLU A 30 1.42 8.49 -2.70
CA GLU A 30 2.78 8.37 -3.23
C GLU A 30 3.73 9.02 -2.21
N VAL A 31 4.54 8.20 -1.55
CA VAL A 31 5.42 8.65 -0.48
C VAL A 31 6.84 8.77 -0.99
N ASN A 32 7.45 9.94 -0.77
CA ASN A 32 8.88 10.12 -0.91
C ASN A 32 9.55 9.89 0.45
N TYR A 33 10.18 8.73 0.63
CA TYR A 33 10.82 8.36 1.90
C TYR A 33 11.97 9.28 2.33
N LEU A 34 12.51 10.08 1.40
CA LEU A 34 13.55 11.07 1.69
C LEU A 34 12.98 12.42 2.17
N ASP A 35 11.66 12.63 2.03
CA ASP A 35 10.97 13.83 2.50
C ASP A 35 10.12 13.51 3.73
N SER A 36 10.58 13.97 4.91
CA SER A 36 9.93 13.73 6.20
C SER A 36 8.51 14.32 6.30
N ARG A 37 8.15 15.28 5.43
CA ARG A 37 6.80 15.87 5.38
C ARG A 37 5.76 14.92 4.79
N SER A 38 6.20 13.88 4.07
CA SER A 38 5.31 12.93 3.40
C SER A 38 4.70 11.87 4.33
N GLN A 39 5.16 11.75 5.58
CA GLN A 39 4.84 10.64 6.49
C GLN A 39 3.65 10.88 7.46
N GLN A 40 3.07 12.08 7.52
CA GLN A 40 2.30 12.52 8.69
C GLN A 40 0.77 12.45 8.61
N ASP A 41 0.18 11.74 7.65
CA ASP A 41 -1.28 11.69 7.53
C ASP A 41 -1.86 10.37 8.03
N GLN A 42 -2.64 10.45 9.12
CA GLN A 42 -3.25 9.29 9.74
C GLN A 42 -4.33 8.64 8.87
N ALA A 43 -4.89 9.35 7.90
CA ALA A 43 -5.87 8.83 6.96
C ALA A 43 -5.26 7.92 5.89
N ILE A 44 -3.93 8.00 5.68
CA ILE A 44 -3.23 7.19 4.69
C ILE A 44 -2.92 5.82 5.28
N GLN A 45 -3.52 4.80 4.68
CA GLN A 45 -3.34 3.39 5.06
C GLN A 45 -2.30 2.69 4.18
N PHE A 46 -2.07 3.21 2.97
CA PHE A 46 -1.19 2.59 1.99
C PHE A 46 -0.20 3.59 1.38
N ASN A 47 1.02 3.10 1.15
CA ASN A 47 2.02 3.75 0.32
C ASN A 47 1.93 3.14 -1.09
N GLY A 48 1.88 3.95 -2.14
CA GLY A 48 1.88 3.39 -3.49
C GLY A 48 1.25 4.26 -4.57
N LEU A 49 0.87 3.60 -5.66
CA LEU A 49 0.34 4.21 -6.87
C LEU A 49 -0.94 3.48 -7.29
N ILE A 50 -2.01 4.25 -7.52
CA ILE A 50 -3.27 3.75 -8.08
C ILE A 50 -3.36 4.24 -9.53
N GLY A 51 -3.24 3.31 -10.48
CA GLY A 51 -3.50 3.59 -11.90
C GLY A 51 -4.94 3.25 -12.27
N GLN A 52 -5.31 3.50 -13.53
CA GLN A 52 -6.66 3.22 -14.02
C GLN A 52 -7.00 1.73 -13.91
N GLU A 53 -6.16 0.85 -14.45
CA GLU A 53 -6.42 -0.61 -14.53
C GLU A 53 -5.72 -1.43 -13.45
N LYS A 54 -4.70 -0.86 -12.80
CA LYS A 54 -3.83 -1.57 -11.86
C LYS A 54 -3.35 -0.64 -10.76
N PHE A 55 -3.06 -1.22 -9.61
CA PHE A 55 -2.44 -0.51 -8.50
C PHE A 55 -1.25 -1.29 -7.95
N ARG A 56 -0.34 -0.56 -7.29
CA ARG A 56 0.74 -1.13 -6.50
C ARG A 56 0.74 -0.42 -5.16
N ILE A 57 0.42 -1.15 -4.10
CA ILE A 57 0.31 -0.62 -2.75
C ILE A 57 1.09 -1.48 -1.76
N SER A 58 1.61 -0.84 -0.71
CA SER A 58 2.12 -1.49 0.50
C SER A 58 1.49 -0.85 1.72
N ARG A 59 1.31 -1.61 2.80
CA ARG A 59 0.74 -1.07 4.04
C ARG A 59 1.66 0.04 4.58
N ALA A 60 1.09 1.19 4.91
CA ALA A 60 1.81 2.24 5.62
C ALA A 60 2.07 1.78 7.05
N ILE A 61 3.34 1.72 7.46
CA ILE A 61 3.75 1.30 8.80
C ILE A 61 4.28 2.52 9.54
N ARG A 62 3.75 2.79 10.74
CA ARG A 62 4.31 3.80 11.64
C ARG A 62 5.54 3.22 12.33
N LYS A 63 6.60 4.01 12.40
CA LYS A 63 7.90 3.67 13.02
C LYS A 63 7.66 3.25 14.48
N GLY A 64 7.50 1.94 14.72
CA GLY A 64 7.01 1.39 15.99
C GLY A 64 6.42 -0.03 15.86
N GLU A 65 5.87 -0.40 14.70
CA GLU A 65 5.29 -1.74 14.47
C GLU A 65 6.17 -2.67 13.61
N THR A 66 7.45 -2.34 13.43
CA THR A 66 8.39 -3.22 12.74
C THR A 66 9.05 -4.17 13.73
N PHE A 67 8.46 -5.35 13.94
CA PHE A 67 9.20 -6.57 14.27
C PHE A 67 9.90 -7.11 13.02
N LEU A 68 10.59 -6.25 12.26
CA LEU A 68 11.53 -6.77 11.27
C LEU A 68 12.63 -7.43 12.10
N PRO A 69 12.82 -8.75 12.02
CA PRO A 69 13.96 -9.35 12.67
C PRO A 69 15.19 -8.68 12.05
N LEU A 70 16.03 -8.11 12.91
CA LEU A 70 17.38 -7.80 12.50
C LEU A 70 17.96 -9.15 12.04
N ILE A 71 18.17 -9.28 10.73
CA ILE A 71 18.90 -10.42 10.21
C ILE A 71 20.32 -10.20 10.71
N GLU A 72 20.71 -10.97 11.73
CA GLU A 72 22.11 -11.21 12.08
C GLU A 72 22.76 -12.14 11.05
#